data_AF-A0AAV9N9T1-F1
#
_entry.id   AF-A0AAV9N9T1-F1
#
_cell.length_a   1.000
_cell.length_b   1.000
_cell.length_c   1.000
_cell.angle_alpha   90.00
_cell.angle_beta   90.00
_cell.angle_gamma   90.00
#
_symmetry.space_group_name_H-M   'P 1'
#
loop_
_entity.id
_entity.type
_entity.pdbx_description
1 polymer ?
#
loop_
_entity_poly.entity_id
_entity_poly.type
_entity_poly.pdbx_seq_one_letter_code
_entity_poly.pdbx_strand_id
1 'polypeptide(L)'
;MLTIDVWQEIDRVEFHENAILLDVRVRSQDYPIKHNVYDDHQVESQDGLTQQLLRDVLDDFALVLSGRGGPDHVSAVCMECDEERRVITLRISSNDGVNQQTLDQLNRLLRLISDPLDMGIEQRHEDTLAIILQQCFVPFLNHASKFSNELRQSECPSDTNLRFPSFSTQGSMTESPTDTEHLGSYSPDSFDAYMQLSCDRLRQLRRMCTELGNSRKLSNISDMMLLAKAAHEVRRSGSFYLLLHHNIRMSRKPSAVNSMLESLKERLGKLSRYWRAAKILTAFGALVLTQNTTIDILPLPSGRHEIPAMSKRTLK
;
A
#
# COMPACT_ATOMS: atom_id res chain seq x y z
N MET A 1 -24.79 -9.28 31.09
CA MET A 1 -23.45 -8.73 31.42
C MET A 1 -23.39 -7.32 30.86
N LEU A 2 -22.88 -6.35 31.64
CA LEU A 2 -22.69 -4.98 31.19
C LEU A 2 -21.51 -4.96 30.21
N THR A 3 -21.78 -4.78 28.92
CA THR A 3 -20.76 -4.39 27.95
C THR A 3 -20.31 -2.98 28.32
N ILE A 4 -19.21 -2.89 29.05
CA ILE A 4 -18.54 -1.61 29.31
C ILE A 4 -17.93 -1.19 27.97
N ASP A 5 -18.57 -0.25 27.29
CA ASP A 5 -17.97 0.43 26.15
C ASP A 5 -16.87 1.33 26.69
N VAL A 6 -15.65 0.79 26.78
CA VAL A 6 -14.44 1.47 27.31
C VAL A 6 -14.13 2.76 26.53
N TRP A 7 -14.79 2.97 25.40
CA TRP A 7 -14.62 4.12 24.52
C TRP A 7 -15.72 5.17 24.63
N GLN A 8 -16.76 4.97 25.44
CA GLN A 8 -17.80 5.99 25.65
C GLN A 8 -17.26 7.29 26.27
N GLU A 9 -16.12 7.20 26.97
CA GLU A 9 -15.49 8.32 27.66
C GLU A 9 -14.20 8.82 26.98
N ILE A 10 -13.73 8.16 25.91
CA ILE A 10 -12.45 8.51 25.29
C ILE A 10 -12.62 9.72 24.36
N ASP A 11 -12.04 10.84 24.80
CA ASP A 11 -11.88 12.08 24.03
C ASP A 11 -11.06 11.82 22.74
N ARG A 12 -11.38 12.54 21.66
CA ARG A 12 -10.60 12.64 20.41
C ARG A 12 -9.09 12.80 20.66
N VAL A 13 -8.70 13.70 21.55
CA VAL A 13 -7.30 13.98 21.89
C VAL A 13 -6.71 12.77 22.58
N GLU A 14 -7.43 12.16 23.51
CA GLU A 14 -7.00 10.96 24.20
C GLU A 14 -6.88 9.75 23.25
N PHE A 15 -7.74 9.62 22.24
CA PHE A 15 -7.60 8.57 21.21
C PHE A 15 -6.35 8.78 20.36
N HIS A 16 -6.11 9.99 19.85
CA HIS A 16 -4.92 10.28 19.04
C HIS A 16 -3.64 10.26 19.89
N GLU A 17 -3.67 10.78 21.11
CA GLU A 17 -2.56 10.71 22.05
C GLU A 17 -2.28 9.27 22.44
N ASN A 18 -3.29 8.44 22.72
CA ASN A 18 -3.10 7.03 23.01
C ASN A 18 -2.59 6.27 21.78
N ALA A 19 -3.07 6.57 20.57
CA ALA A 19 -2.54 5.98 19.34
C ALA A 19 -1.07 6.38 19.11
N ILE A 20 -0.72 7.65 19.32
CA ILE A 20 0.66 8.16 19.23
C ILE A 20 1.53 7.57 20.36
N LEU A 21 1.03 7.51 21.59
CA LEU A 21 1.74 6.97 22.75
C LEU A 21 1.93 5.46 22.61
N LEU A 22 0.97 4.74 22.04
CA LEU A 22 1.12 3.33 21.68
C LEU A 22 2.20 3.18 20.61
N ASP A 23 2.16 3.94 19.51
CA ASP A 23 3.20 3.92 18.46
C ASP A 23 4.59 4.28 19.03
N VAL A 24 4.70 5.31 19.86
CA VAL A 24 5.94 5.71 20.54
C VAL A 24 6.41 4.65 21.54
N ARG A 25 5.50 4.02 22.30
CA ARG A 25 5.83 2.95 23.25
C ARG A 25 6.26 1.67 22.56
N VAL A 26 5.69 1.35 21.40
CA VAL A 26 6.16 0.23 20.57
C VAL A 26 7.55 0.54 20.00
N ARG A 27 7.83 1.80 19.60
CA ARG A 27 9.16 2.21 19.10
C ARG A 27 10.23 2.35 20.18
N SER A 28 9.85 2.60 21.44
CA SER A 28 10.78 2.76 22.57
C SER A 28 11.12 1.46 23.27
N GLN A 29 10.41 0.38 22.97
CA GLN A 29 10.92 -0.97 23.22
C GLN A 29 11.97 -1.23 22.14
N ASP A 30 13.25 -1.37 22.53
CA ASP A 30 14.47 -1.43 21.69
C ASP A 30 14.49 -2.43 20.50
N TYR A 31 13.37 -3.03 20.15
CA TYR A 31 13.14 -3.59 18.84
C TYR A 31 12.84 -2.44 17.88
N PRO A 32 13.79 -2.04 17.00
CA PRO A 32 13.39 -1.23 15.87
C PRO A 32 12.24 -1.95 15.20
N ILE A 33 11.08 -1.30 15.08
CA ILE A 33 10.17 -1.61 14.00
C ILE A 33 10.98 -1.30 12.76
N LYS A 34 11.76 -2.30 12.31
CA LYS A 34 11.97 -2.45 10.90
C LYS A 34 10.55 -2.52 10.39
N HIS A 35 10.09 -1.44 9.74
CA HIS A 35 9.31 -1.62 8.53
C HIS A 35 10.23 -2.41 7.59
N ASN A 36 10.50 -3.68 7.91
CA ASN A 36 10.74 -4.63 6.87
C ASN A 36 9.49 -4.44 6.02
N VAL A 37 9.74 -4.18 4.75
CA VAL A 37 8.85 -4.56 3.68
C VAL A 37 8.56 -6.05 3.93
N TYR A 38 7.66 -6.34 4.87
CA TYR A 38 7.44 -7.68 5.39
C TYR A 38 6.78 -8.46 4.27
N ASP A 39 7.22 -9.70 4.13
CA ASP A 39 6.71 -10.65 3.16
C ASP A 39 5.19 -10.68 3.23
N ASP A 40 4.54 -10.22 2.15
CA ASP A 40 3.17 -10.61 1.80
C ASP A 40 3.22 -12.14 1.75
N HIS A 41 2.94 -12.82 2.86
CA HIS A 41 2.47 -14.18 2.79
C HIS A 41 1.26 -14.16 1.86
N GLN A 42 1.20 -15.13 0.95
CA GLN A 42 0.01 -15.36 0.15
C GLN A 42 -1.19 -15.30 1.09
N VAL A 43 -2.07 -14.30 0.92
CA VAL A 43 -3.37 -14.23 1.58
C VAL A 43 -4.30 -15.25 0.92
N GLU A 44 -3.81 -16.48 0.77
CA GLU A 44 -4.51 -17.68 0.33
C GLU A 44 -4.71 -18.65 1.51
N SER A 45 -4.22 -18.27 2.70
CA SER A 45 -4.48 -18.98 3.94
C SER A 45 -5.96 -18.87 4.31
N GLN A 46 -6.69 -19.99 4.20
CA GLN A 46 -8.07 -20.18 4.66
C GLN A 46 -8.24 -20.08 6.19
N ASP A 47 -7.16 -19.86 6.95
CA ASP A 47 -7.18 -19.83 8.40
C ASP A 47 -7.52 -18.44 8.96
N GLY A 48 -8.82 -18.17 9.11
CA GLY A 48 -9.38 -17.19 10.05
C GLY A 48 -8.87 -15.73 9.99
N LEU A 49 -9.30 -14.92 10.96
CA LEU A 49 -8.83 -13.55 11.15
C LEU A 49 -7.46 -13.56 11.88
N THR A 50 -6.37 -13.78 11.15
CA THR A 50 -5.03 -13.74 11.75
C THR A 50 -4.68 -12.32 12.23
N GLN A 51 -3.86 -12.21 13.28
CA GLN A 51 -3.40 -10.90 13.77
C GLN A 51 -2.68 -10.07 12.70
N GLN A 52 -1.97 -10.73 11.78
CA GLN A 52 -1.29 -10.04 10.68
C GLN A 52 -2.29 -9.45 9.68
N LEU A 53 -3.27 -10.24 9.26
CA LEU A 53 -4.33 -9.75 8.37
C LEU A 53 -5.08 -8.56 8.99
N LEU A 54 -5.39 -8.62 10.28
CA LEU A 54 -6.07 -7.53 10.99
C LEU A 54 -5.23 -6.23 10.97
N ARG A 55 -3.92 -6.33 11.20
CA ARG A 55 -3.01 -5.16 11.10
C ARG A 55 -2.98 -4.61 9.69
N ASP A 56 -2.86 -5.47 8.69
CA ASP A 56 -2.82 -5.06 7.29
C ASP A 56 -4.12 -4.38 6.85
N VAL A 57 -5.27 -4.89 7.29
CA VAL A 57 -6.59 -4.28 7.08
C VAL A 57 -6.65 -2.90 7.73
N LEU A 58 -6.21 -2.76 8.98
CA LEU A 58 -6.20 -1.46 9.67
C LEU A 58 -5.33 -0.42 8.96
N ASP A 59 -4.11 -0.82 8.54
CA ASP A 59 -3.19 0.05 7.80
C ASP A 59 -3.77 0.47 6.44
N ASP A 60 -4.37 -0.47 5.70
CA ASP A 60 -4.97 -0.20 4.40
C ASP A 60 -6.25 0.64 4.52
N PHE A 61 -7.05 0.43 5.57
CA PHE A 61 -8.23 1.25 5.83
C PHE A 61 -7.83 2.67 6.24
N ALA A 62 -6.78 2.82 7.06
CA ALA A 62 -6.21 4.12 7.41
C ALA A 62 -5.67 4.85 6.17
N LEU A 63 -5.03 4.13 5.23
CA LEU A 63 -4.60 4.69 3.95
C LEU A 63 -5.77 5.27 3.16
N VAL A 64 -6.89 4.53 3.06
CA VAL A 64 -8.09 5.01 2.35
C VAL A 64 -8.71 6.21 3.08
N LEU A 65 -8.79 6.15 4.41
CA LEU A 65 -9.32 7.22 5.25
C LEU A 65 -8.53 8.53 5.11
N SER A 66 -7.21 8.44 5.01
CA SER A 66 -6.35 9.61 4.74
C SER A 66 -6.64 10.26 3.38
N GLY A 67 -7.14 9.49 2.41
CA GLY A 67 -7.70 9.99 1.15
C GLY A 67 -6.76 10.95 0.40
N ARG A 68 -7.23 12.19 0.19
CA ARG A 68 -6.49 13.27 -0.50
C ARG A 68 -5.51 14.02 0.39
N GLY A 69 -5.40 13.63 1.65
CA GLY A 69 -4.65 14.33 2.67
C GLY A 69 -3.18 14.51 2.36
N GLY A 70 -2.65 15.65 2.77
CA GLY A 70 -1.22 15.95 2.72
C GLY A 70 -0.44 15.25 3.85
N PRO A 71 0.86 15.54 3.99
CA PRO A 71 1.68 15.01 5.10
C PRO A 71 1.14 15.40 6.48
N ASP A 72 0.35 16.46 6.57
CA ASP A 72 -0.26 16.93 7.81
C ASP A 72 -1.61 16.25 8.12
N HIS A 73 -2.14 15.43 7.21
CA HIS A 73 -3.36 14.66 7.48
C HIS A 73 -2.98 13.36 8.18
N VAL A 74 -3.53 13.20 9.38
CA VAL A 74 -3.34 12.01 10.20
C VAL A 74 -4.69 11.34 10.39
N SER A 75 -4.76 10.08 9.98
CA SER A 75 -5.93 9.24 10.13
C SER A 75 -5.60 8.04 11.01
N ALA A 76 -6.57 7.60 11.78
CA ALA A 76 -6.44 6.45 12.66
C ALA A 76 -7.70 5.59 12.54
N VAL A 77 -7.48 4.28 12.58
CA VAL A 77 -8.54 3.27 12.52
C VAL A 77 -8.25 2.27 13.63
N CYS A 78 -9.27 1.90 14.40
CA CYS A 78 -9.23 0.73 15.26
C CYS A 78 -10.39 -0.21 14.93
N MET A 79 -10.23 -1.47 15.33
CA MET A 79 -11.21 -2.52 15.09
C MET A 79 -11.64 -3.13 16.41
N GLU A 80 -12.95 -3.22 16.61
CA GLU A 80 -13.60 -3.92 17.71
C GLU A 80 -14.40 -5.08 17.15
N CYS A 81 -14.23 -6.28 17.73
CA CYS A 81 -14.98 -7.47 17.34
C CYS A 81 -15.96 -7.83 18.46
N ASP A 82 -17.25 -7.76 18.17
CA ASP A 82 -18.32 -8.30 19.02
C ASP A 82 -18.69 -9.70 18.49
N GLU A 83 -18.13 -10.73 19.14
CA GLU A 83 -18.35 -12.13 18.76
C GLU A 83 -19.80 -12.57 18.96
N GLU A 84 -20.49 -12.05 19.98
CA GLU A 84 -21.88 -12.42 20.30
C GLU A 84 -22.83 -11.91 19.23
N ARG A 85 -22.65 -10.64 18.82
CA ARG A 85 -23.48 -10.00 17.78
C ARG A 85 -22.99 -10.28 16.38
N ARG A 86 -21.79 -10.86 16.24
CA ARG A 86 -21.08 -11.05 14.97
C ARG A 86 -20.94 -9.72 14.21
N VAL A 87 -20.49 -8.69 14.92
CA VAL A 87 -20.27 -7.35 14.36
C VAL A 87 -18.81 -6.97 14.53
N ILE A 88 -18.19 -6.47 13.46
CA ILE A 88 -16.91 -5.79 13.51
C ILE A 88 -17.17 -4.29 13.38
N THR A 89 -16.77 -3.52 14.39
CA THR A 89 -16.86 -2.06 14.36
C THR A 89 -15.50 -1.47 14.03
N LEU A 90 -15.41 -0.76 12.91
CA LEU A 90 -14.27 0.07 12.56
C LEU A 90 -14.48 1.48 13.10
N ARG A 91 -13.77 1.85 14.17
CA ARG A 91 -13.79 3.24 14.64
C ARG A 91 -12.74 4.03 13.90
N ILE A 92 -13.15 5.18 13.36
CA ILE A 92 -12.30 6.00 12.50
C ILE A 92 -12.18 7.41 13.05
N SER A 93 -10.97 7.97 12.94
CA SER A 93 -10.72 9.38 13.24
C SER A 93 -9.77 9.98 12.23
N SER A 94 -9.94 11.28 11.98
CA SER A 94 -9.05 12.10 11.16
C SER A 94 -8.86 13.45 11.83
N ASN A 95 -7.65 14.01 11.78
CA ASN A 95 -7.40 15.32 12.34
C ASN A 95 -8.18 16.45 11.63
N ASP A 96 -8.48 16.28 10.34
CA ASP A 96 -9.38 17.17 9.58
C ASP A 96 -10.87 16.86 9.76
N GLY A 97 -11.16 15.82 10.55
CA GLY A 97 -12.48 15.27 10.74
C GLY A 97 -12.93 14.34 9.62
N VAL A 98 -13.99 13.59 9.90
CA VAL A 98 -14.60 12.66 8.94
C VAL A 98 -15.92 13.26 8.49
N ASN A 99 -15.95 13.78 7.26
CA ASN A 99 -17.16 14.34 6.68
C ASN A 99 -18.07 13.25 6.08
N GLN A 100 -19.31 13.61 5.76
CA GLN A 100 -20.29 12.66 5.21
C GLN A 100 -19.83 12.03 3.89
N GLN A 101 -19.17 12.78 3.01
CA GLN A 101 -18.68 12.26 1.74
C GLN A 101 -17.65 11.14 1.95
N THR A 102 -16.71 11.33 2.89
CA THR A 102 -15.73 10.29 3.26
C THR A 102 -16.43 9.06 3.83
N LEU A 103 -17.44 9.25 4.69
CA LEU A 103 -18.23 8.14 5.23
C LEU A 103 -18.98 7.38 4.13
N ASP A 104 -19.64 8.07 3.21
CA ASP A 104 -20.37 7.45 2.11
C ASP A 104 -19.43 6.61 1.22
N GLN A 105 -18.21 7.09 1.01
CA GLN A 105 -17.20 6.40 0.24
C GLN A 105 -16.63 5.16 0.97
N LEU A 106 -16.37 5.26 2.27
CA LEU A 106 -15.93 4.10 3.06
C LEU A 106 -17.04 3.05 3.19
N ASN A 107 -18.30 3.47 3.35
CA ASN A 107 -19.44 2.57 3.34
C ASN A 107 -19.59 1.88 1.97
N ARG A 108 -19.38 2.60 0.87
CA ARG A 108 -19.36 2.01 -0.47
C ARG A 108 -18.25 0.97 -0.64
N LEU A 109 -17.06 1.26 -0.11
CA LEU A 109 -15.93 0.33 -0.10
C LEU A 109 -16.27 -0.94 0.71
N LEU A 110 -16.84 -0.79 1.92
CA LEU A 110 -17.24 -1.91 2.74
C LEU A 110 -18.27 -2.79 2.05
N ARG A 111 -19.36 -2.21 1.53
CA ARG A 111 -20.38 -2.96 0.77
C ARG A 111 -19.76 -3.75 -0.38
N LEU A 112 -18.83 -3.14 -1.12
CA LEU A 112 -18.17 -3.83 -2.24
C LEU A 112 -17.39 -5.08 -1.79
N ILE A 113 -16.71 -5.03 -0.64
CA ILE A 113 -15.92 -6.16 -0.14
C ILE A 113 -16.76 -7.18 0.64
N SER A 114 -17.82 -6.74 1.32
CA SER A 114 -18.63 -7.54 2.25
C SER A 114 -19.99 -7.97 1.71
N ASP A 115 -20.41 -7.54 0.53
CA ASP A 115 -21.66 -8.03 -0.08
C ASP A 115 -21.40 -9.36 -0.84
N PRO A 116 -22.34 -10.33 -0.76
CA PRO A 116 -22.28 -11.57 -1.51
C PRO A 116 -22.66 -11.30 -2.98
N LEU A 117 -21.79 -10.61 -3.71
CA LEU A 117 -21.94 -10.38 -5.14
C LEU A 117 -21.37 -11.56 -5.93
N ASP A 118 -22.07 -12.01 -6.97
CA ASP A 118 -21.65 -13.03 -7.97
C ASP A 118 -20.51 -12.52 -8.89
N MET A 119 -19.64 -11.66 -8.38
CA MET A 119 -18.48 -11.14 -9.09
C MET A 119 -17.26 -12.01 -8.80
N GLY A 120 -16.49 -12.32 -9.84
CA GLY A 120 -15.20 -12.99 -9.68
C GLY A 120 -14.25 -12.17 -8.80
N ILE A 121 -13.38 -12.87 -8.05
CA ILE A 121 -12.45 -12.26 -7.08
C ILE A 121 -11.59 -11.17 -7.74
N GLU A 122 -11.12 -11.40 -8.98
CA GLU A 122 -10.29 -10.41 -9.68
C GLU A 122 -11.07 -9.14 -10.05
N GLN A 123 -12.33 -9.26 -10.46
CA GLN A 123 -13.19 -8.10 -10.69
C GLN A 123 -13.39 -7.30 -9.39
N ARG A 124 -13.57 -8.01 -8.27
CA ARG A 124 -13.71 -7.38 -6.95
C ARG A 124 -12.43 -6.65 -6.54
N HIS A 125 -11.26 -7.21 -6.80
CA HIS A 125 -9.99 -6.51 -6.60
C HIS A 125 -9.92 -5.22 -7.43
N GLU A 126 -10.32 -5.27 -8.71
CA GLU A 126 -10.30 -4.10 -9.60
C GLU A 126 -11.26 -3.00 -9.16
N ASP A 127 -12.50 -3.34 -8.84
CA ASP A 127 -13.49 -2.38 -8.39
C ASP A 127 -13.07 -1.74 -7.05
N THR A 128 -12.47 -2.55 -6.17
CA THR A 128 -11.93 -2.09 -4.88
C THR A 128 -10.77 -1.14 -5.10
N LEU A 129 -9.84 -1.48 -6.00
CA LEU A 129 -8.72 -0.62 -6.38
C LEU A 129 -9.22 0.72 -6.96
N ALA A 130 -10.25 0.70 -7.80
CA ALA A 130 -10.82 1.90 -8.38
C ALA A 130 -11.35 2.86 -7.31
N ILE A 131 -12.07 2.35 -6.29
CA ILE A 131 -12.55 3.16 -5.17
C ILE A 131 -11.38 3.74 -4.36
N ILE A 132 -10.37 2.92 -4.04
CA ILE A 132 -9.17 3.35 -3.31
C ILE A 132 -8.47 4.49 -4.07
N LEU A 133 -8.26 4.33 -5.38
CA LEU A 133 -7.55 5.32 -6.20
C LEU A 133 -8.35 6.61 -6.42
N GLN A 134 -9.69 6.56 -6.43
CA GLN A 134 -10.53 7.77 -6.44
C GLN A 134 -10.30 8.62 -5.18
N GLN A 135 -10.10 7.96 -4.03
CA GLN A 135 -9.79 8.62 -2.77
C GLN A 135 -8.35 9.11 -2.68
N CYS A 136 -7.41 8.27 -3.11
CA CYS A 136 -5.99 8.55 -3.03
C CYS A 136 -5.42 9.16 -4.31
N PHE A 137 -6.25 9.81 -5.14
CA PHE A 137 -5.88 10.28 -6.47
C PHE A 137 -4.62 11.15 -6.46
N VAL A 138 -4.61 12.21 -5.65
CA VAL A 138 -3.50 13.17 -5.58
C VAL A 138 -2.22 12.51 -5.00
N PRO A 139 -2.27 11.80 -3.85
CA PRO A 139 -1.11 11.07 -3.36
C PRO A 139 -0.53 10.08 -4.36
N PHE A 140 -1.37 9.32 -5.08
CA PHE A 140 -0.93 8.36 -6.07
C PHE A 140 -0.15 9.03 -7.22
N LEU A 141 -0.71 10.11 -7.81
CA LEU A 141 -0.03 10.86 -8.86
C LEU A 141 1.29 11.48 -8.39
N ASN A 142 1.34 11.93 -7.13
CA ASN A 142 2.58 12.42 -6.53
C ASN A 142 3.63 11.31 -6.43
N HIS A 143 3.26 10.11 -6.04
CA HIS A 143 4.19 8.97 -6.01
C HIS A 143 4.67 8.58 -7.40
N ALA A 144 3.78 8.56 -8.40
CA ALA A 144 4.13 8.27 -9.80
C ALA A 144 5.12 9.31 -10.35
N SER A 145 4.86 10.59 -10.08
CA SER A 145 5.75 11.69 -10.49
C SER A 145 7.11 11.61 -9.78
N LYS A 146 7.14 11.28 -8.49
CA LYS A 146 8.38 11.09 -7.73
C LYS A 146 9.20 9.91 -8.26
N PHE A 147 8.56 8.78 -8.57
CA PHE A 147 9.23 7.63 -9.18
C PHE A 147 9.89 8.01 -10.51
N SER A 148 9.16 8.66 -11.42
CA SER A 148 9.71 9.12 -12.71
C SER A 148 10.87 10.10 -12.52
N ASN A 149 10.78 11.02 -11.55
CA ASN A 149 11.86 11.95 -11.23
C ASN A 149 13.11 11.23 -10.71
N GLU A 150 12.95 10.30 -9.77
CA GLU A 150 14.06 9.53 -9.21
C GLU A 150 14.71 8.62 -10.26
N LEU A 151 13.91 8.02 -11.15
CA LEU A 151 14.44 7.21 -12.23
C LEU A 151 15.29 8.08 -13.18
N ARG A 152 14.86 9.30 -13.49
CA ARG A 152 15.67 10.26 -14.27
C ARG A 152 16.94 10.68 -13.54
N GLN A 153 16.84 11.01 -12.24
CA GLN A 153 17.99 11.40 -11.42
C GLN A 153 19.00 10.27 -11.23
N SER A 154 18.54 9.02 -11.25
CA SER A 154 19.43 7.85 -11.19
C SER A 154 20.31 7.69 -12.43
N GLU A 155 20.07 8.46 -13.50
CA GLU A 155 20.74 8.31 -14.80
C GLU A 155 20.61 6.89 -15.36
N CYS A 156 19.51 6.22 -15.01
CA CYS A 156 19.13 4.96 -15.62
C CYS A 156 18.93 5.17 -17.13
N PRO A 157 19.58 4.36 -18.00
CA PRO A 157 19.50 4.50 -19.45
C PRO A 157 18.05 4.52 -19.99
N SER A 158 17.87 5.19 -21.12
CA SER A 158 16.62 5.18 -21.89
C SER A 158 16.25 3.77 -22.34
N ASP A 159 15.00 3.58 -22.76
CA ASP A 159 14.42 2.26 -23.10
C ASP A 159 15.19 1.51 -24.20
N THR A 160 15.87 2.26 -25.07
CA THR A 160 16.71 1.79 -26.18
C THR A 160 18.13 1.39 -25.76
N ASN A 161 18.57 1.80 -24.57
CA ASN A 161 19.95 1.67 -24.11
C ASN A 161 20.08 0.76 -22.88
N LEU A 162 19.01 0.10 -22.47
CA LEU A 162 19.04 -0.87 -21.37
C LEU A 162 19.93 -2.06 -21.76
N ARG A 163 20.79 -2.46 -20.83
CA ARG A 163 21.71 -3.61 -21.01
C ARG A 163 21.38 -4.70 -20.00
N PHE A 164 21.55 -5.95 -20.43
CA PHE A 164 21.37 -7.10 -19.56
C PHE A 164 22.65 -7.33 -18.75
N PRO A 165 22.54 -7.55 -17.43
CA PRO A 165 23.66 -8.04 -16.64
C PRO A 165 24.08 -9.43 -17.10
N SER A 166 25.24 -9.89 -16.64
CA SER A 166 25.55 -11.32 -16.69
C SER A 166 24.69 -12.07 -15.68
N PHE A 167 24.34 -13.32 -16.00
CA PHE A 167 23.67 -14.22 -15.06
C PHE A 167 24.44 -14.30 -13.74
N SER A 168 23.72 -14.24 -12.62
CA SER A 168 24.29 -14.29 -11.28
C SER A 168 23.34 -14.98 -10.33
N THR A 169 23.88 -15.86 -9.49
CA THR A 169 23.16 -16.52 -8.39
C THR A 169 23.35 -15.78 -7.06
N GLN A 170 23.85 -14.53 -7.06
CA GLN A 170 24.13 -13.80 -5.83
C GLN A 170 22.83 -13.41 -5.11
N GLY A 171 22.63 -14.00 -3.93
CA GLY A 171 21.47 -13.79 -3.06
C GLY A 171 20.30 -14.72 -3.42
N SER A 172 19.39 -14.96 -2.47
CA SER A 172 18.11 -15.58 -2.81
C SER A 172 17.32 -14.57 -3.64
N MET A 173 17.42 -14.68 -4.97
CA MET A 173 16.53 -13.95 -5.88
C MET A 173 15.14 -14.52 -5.66
N THR A 174 14.31 -13.80 -4.93
CA THR A 174 12.88 -14.10 -4.86
C THR A 174 12.25 -13.53 -6.12
N GLU A 175 11.61 -14.38 -6.91
CA GLU A 175 10.78 -13.92 -8.02
C GLU A 175 9.31 -13.91 -7.60
N SER A 176 8.48 -13.18 -8.35
CA SER A 176 7.05 -13.25 -8.10
C SER A 176 6.54 -14.68 -8.40
N PRO A 177 5.53 -15.18 -7.66
CA PRO A 177 4.93 -16.48 -7.95
C PRO A 177 4.42 -16.58 -9.39
N THR A 178 3.82 -15.49 -9.90
CA THR A 178 3.33 -15.38 -11.28
C THR A 178 4.46 -15.57 -12.29
N ASP A 179 5.62 -14.92 -12.09
CA ASP A 179 6.74 -15.07 -13.02
C ASP A 179 7.32 -16.49 -12.98
N THR A 180 7.37 -17.08 -11.79
CA THR A 180 7.86 -18.45 -11.60
C THR A 180 6.94 -19.48 -12.26
N GLU A 181 5.63 -19.25 -12.22
CA GLU A 181 4.63 -20.08 -12.91
C GLU A 181 4.77 -20.00 -14.44
N HIS A 182 5.03 -18.81 -14.98
CA HIS A 182 5.10 -18.58 -16.42
C HIS A 182 6.46 -18.91 -17.04
N LEU A 183 7.56 -18.63 -16.33
CA LEU A 183 8.93 -18.73 -16.84
C LEU A 183 9.74 -19.86 -16.21
N GLY A 184 9.18 -20.55 -15.21
CA GLY A 184 9.91 -21.51 -14.38
C GLY A 184 10.82 -20.82 -13.37
N SER A 185 11.66 -21.59 -12.66
CA SER A 185 12.60 -21.01 -11.69
C SER A 185 13.67 -20.16 -12.37
N TYR A 186 14.12 -19.10 -11.69
CA TYR A 186 15.25 -18.29 -12.15
C TYR A 186 16.53 -19.14 -12.25
N SER A 187 17.02 -19.33 -13.47
CA SER A 187 18.13 -20.23 -13.81
C SER A 187 18.90 -19.69 -15.03
N PRO A 188 20.07 -20.24 -15.40
CA PRO A 188 20.77 -19.83 -16.61
C PRO A 188 19.90 -19.95 -17.87
N ASP A 189 19.04 -20.98 -17.94
CA ASP A 189 18.21 -21.28 -19.11
C ASP A 189 17.02 -20.33 -19.25
N SER A 190 16.47 -19.84 -18.12
CA SER A 190 15.36 -18.89 -18.08
C SER A 190 15.82 -17.42 -17.96
N PHE A 191 17.13 -17.18 -17.78
CA PHE A 191 17.69 -15.86 -17.49
C PHE A 191 17.29 -14.79 -18.51
N ASP A 192 17.45 -15.07 -19.80
CA ASP A 192 17.17 -14.11 -20.87
C ASP A 192 15.68 -13.72 -20.90
N ALA A 193 14.77 -14.68 -20.62
CA ALA A 193 13.35 -14.42 -20.52
C ALA A 193 13.01 -13.50 -19.34
N TYR A 194 13.63 -13.74 -18.18
CA TYR A 194 13.50 -12.86 -17.01
C TYR A 194 14.06 -11.45 -17.25
N MET A 195 15.18 -11.32 -17.95
CA MET A 195 15.75 -10.01 -18.30
C MET A 195 14.87 -9.25 -19.28
N GLN A 196 14.33 -9.95 -20.29
CA GLN A 196 13.38 -9.37 -21.23
C GLN A 196 12.11 -8.88 -20.53
N LEU A 197 11.50 -9.72 -19.67
CA LEU A 197 10.33 -9.35 -18.88
C LEU A 197 10.60 -8.15 -17.97
N SER A 198 11.75 -8.14 -17.30
CA SER A 198 12.18 -7.03 -16.43
C SER A 198 12.36 -5.73 -17.22
N CYS A 199 12.92 -5.81 -18.43
CA CYS A 199 13.06 -4.68 -19.34
C CYS A 199 11.70 -4.13 -19.76
N ASP A 200 10.78 -5.01 -20.18
CA ASP A 200 9.46 -4.60 -20.64
C ASP A 200 8.64 -3.98 -19.51
N ARG A 201 8.71 -4.52 -18.29
CA ARG A 201 8.11 -3.92 -17.10
C ARG A 201 8.71 -2.56 -16.76
N LEU A 202 10.04 -2.39 -16.86
CA LEU A 202 10.67 -1.08 -16.62
C LEU A 202 10.21 -0.03 -17.64
N ARG A 203 10.16 -0.41 -18.93
CA ARG A 203 9.63 0.45 -20.01
C ARG A 203 8.18 0.83 -19.74
N GLN A 204 7.35 -0.16 -19.38
CA GLN A 204 5.94 0.06 -19.05
C GLN A 204 5.76 1.03 -17.89
N LEU A 205 6.46 0.81 -16.77
CA LEU A 205 6.43 1.70 -15.60
C LEU A 205 6.87 3.11 -15.94
N ARG A 206 7.97 3.25 -16.68
CA ARG A 206 8.50 4.55 -17.12
C ARG A 206 7.47 5.30 -17.98
N ARG A 207 6.84 4.62 -18.94
CA ARG A 207 5.80 5.19 -19.80
C ARG A 207 4.59 5.65 -18.98
N MET A 208 4.00 4.75 -18.19
CA MET A 208 2.79 5.05 -17.39
C MET A 208 3.03 6.19 -16.40
N CYS A 209 4.16 6.17 -15.67
CA CYS A 209 4.48 7.26 -14.74
C CYS A 209 4.70 8.60 -15.44
N THR A 210 5.25 8.60 -16.66
CA THR A 210 5.47 9.83 -17.45
C THR A 210 4.15 10.37 -18.00
N GLU A 211 3.30 9.51 -18.54
CA GLU A 211 1.96 9.86 -19.05
C GLU A 211 1.09 10.45 -17.94
N LEU A 212 1.03 9.78 -16.78
CA LEU A 212 0.31 10.29 -15.59
C LEU A 212 0.93 11.58 -15.03
N GLY A 213 2.26 11.71 -15.09
CA GLY A 213 2.97 12.90 -14.65
C GLY A 213 2.66 14.14 -15.48
N ASN A 214 2.49 13.97 -16.80
CA ASN A 214 2.22 15.05 -17.76
C ASN A 214 0.72 15.38 -17.84
N SER A 215 -0.15 14.40 -17.66
CA SER A 215 -1.60 14.50 -17.86
C SER A 215 -2.36 14.73 -16.55
N ARG A 216 -1.83 15.48 -15.56
CA ARG A 216 -2.47 15.64 -14.24
C ARG A 216 -3.92 16.13 -14.26
N LYS A 217 -4.39 16.75 -15.35
CA LYS A 217 -5.78 17.19 -15.54
C LYS A 217 -6.69 16.15 -16.23
N LEU A 218 -6.12 15.12 -16.87
CA LEU A 218 -6.82 14.10 -17.68
C LEU A 218 -6.49 12.66 -17.27
N SER A 219 -5.72 12.46 -16.21
CA SER A 219 -5.32 11.12 -15.75
C SER A 219 -6.56 10.32 -15.36
N ASN A 220 -6.81 9.21 -16.06
CA ASN A 220 -7.93 8.33 -15.77
C ASN A 220 -7.55 7.33 -14.68
N ILE A 221 -8.51 6.95 -13.84
CA ILE A 221 -8.38 5.92 -12.82
C ILE A 221 -7.87 4.60 -13.43
N SER A 222 -8.30 4.27 -14.65
CA SER A 222 -7.82 3.08 -15.37
C SER A 222 -6.29 3.01 -15.50
N ASP A 223 -5.64 4.13 -15.85
CA ASP A 223 -4.18 4.16 -16.03
C ASP A 223 -3.47 4.03 -14.67
N MET A 224 -4.04 4.64 -13.63
CA MET A 224 -3.55 4.49 -12.26
C MET A 224 -3.69 3.05 -11.77
N MET A 225 -4.77 2.36 -12.14
CA MET A 225 -4.97 0.96 -11.80
C MET A 225 -3.90 0.08 -12.44
N LEU A 226 -3.66 0.25 -13.74
CA LEU A 226 -2.60 -0.46 -14.47
C LEU A 226 -1.23 -0.22 -13.85
N LEU A 227 -0.92 1.03 -13.48
CA LEU A 227 0.35 1.35 -12.81
C LEU A 227 0.47 0.70 -11.44
N ALA A 228 -0.60 0.70 -10.63
CA ALA A 228 -0.58 0.08 -9.31
C ALA A 228 -0.35 -1.44 -9.39
N LYS A 229 -1.00 -2.13 -10.34
CA LYS A 229 -0.79 -3.55 -10.62
C LYS A 229 0.64 -3.84 -11.07
N ALA A 230 1.12 -3.12 -12.09
CA ALA A 230 2.48 -3.30 -12.61
C ALA A 230 3.55 -3.04 -11.53
N ALA A 231 3.35 -2.02 -10.67
CA ALA A 231 4.24 -1.74 -9.55
C ALA A 231 4.24 -2.87 -8.51
N HIS A 232 3.09 -3.51 -8.27
CA HIS A 232 2.99 -4.65 -7.37
C HIS A 232 3.70 -5.89 -7.91
N GLU A 233 3.57 -6.18 -9.21
CA GLU A 233 4.27 -7.30 -9.85
C GLU A 233 5.80 -7.17 -9.73
N VAL A 234 6.37 -5.99 -10.02
CA VAL A 234 7.83 -5.81 -9.96
C VAL A 234 8.38 -5.70 -8.55
N ARG A 235 7.56 -5.31 -7.55
CA ARG A 235 8.04 -5.00 -6.19
C ARG A 235 8.79 -6.17 -5.54
N ARG A 236 8.46 -7.40 -5.93
CA ARG A 236 9.09 -8.62 -5.41
C ARG A 236 10.01 -9.30 -6.41
N SER A 237 10.20 -8.77 -7.63
CA SER A 237 11.04 -9.42 -8.64
C SER A 237 12.51 -9.10 -8.42
N GLY A 238 13.28 -10.12 -8.02
CA GLY A 238 14.74 -10.05 -7.90
C GLY A 238 15.40 -9.65 -9.21
N SER A 239 14.98 -10.26 -10.32
CA SER A 239 15.49 -10.01 -11.67
C SER A 239 15.28 -8.57 -12.09
N PHE A 240 14.14 -7.96 -11.73
CA PHE A 240 13.86 -6.56 -12.00
C PHE A 240 14.86 -5.64 -11.29
N TYR A 241 15.11 -5.87 -9.99
CA TYR A 241 16.08 -5.08 -9.24
C TYR A 241 17.53 -5.34 -9.66
N LEU A 242 17.85 -6.57 -10.10
CA LEU A 242 19.14 -6.89 -10.69
C LEU A 242 19.39 -6.07 -11.97
N LEU A 243 18.41 -6.04 -12.88
CA LEU A 243 18.46 -5.24 -14.10
C LEU A 243 18.61 -3.74 -13.76
N LEU A 244 17.81 -3.23 -12.83
CA LEU A 244 17.83 -1.83 -12.43
C LEU A 244 19.17 -1.43 -11.80
N HIS A 245 19.68 -2.24 -10.88
CA HIS A 245 20.98 -2.04 -10.25
C HIS A 245 22.12 -2.02 -11.28
N HIS A 246 22.14 -2.99 -12.20
CA HIS A 246 23.14 -3.05 -13.27
C HIS A 246 23.15 -1.77 -14.11
N ASN A 247 21.98 -1.32 -14.54
CA ASN A 247 21.83 -0.18 -15.43
C ASN A 247 22.14 1.16 -14.73
N ILE A 248 21.83 1.32 -13.45
CA ILE A 248 22.21 2.52 -12.67
C ILE A 248 23.72 2.54 -12.38
N ARG A 249 24.32 1.37 -12.10
CA ARG A 249 25.76 1.25 -11.82
C ARG A 249 26.65 1.67 -13.00
N MET A 250 26.15 1.56 -14.23
CA MET A 250 26.87 2.03 -15.41
C MET A 250 27.07 3.55 -15.44
N SER A 251 26.22 4.31 -14.73
CA SER A 251 26.24 5.78 -14.71
C SER A 251 26.75 6.36 -13.39
N ARG A 252 26.83 5.57 -12.30
CA ARG A 252 27.01 6.07 -10.93
C ARG A 252 28.03 5.26 -10.10
N LYS A 253 28.59 5.91 -9.06
CA LYS A 253 29.45 5.27 -8.05
C LYS A 253 28.65 4.28 -7.18
N PRO A 254 29.24 3.16 -6.70
CA PRO A 254 28.52 2.10 -5.98
C PRO A 254 27.68 2.55 -4.77
N SER A 255 28.18 3.49 -3.95
CA SER A 255 27.44 3.99 -2.78
C SER A 255 26.18 4.77 -3.16
N ALA A 256 26.22 5.52 -4.26
CA ALA A 256 25.06 6.24 -4.80
C ALA A 256 24.04 5.28 -5.44
N VAL A 257 24.52 4.18 -6.05
CA VAL A 257 23.65 3.16 -6.66
C VAL A 257 22.72 2.54 -5.62
N ASN A 258 23.26 2.10 -4.48
CA ASN A 258 22.46 1.47 -3.44
C ASN A 258 21.40 2.43 -2.87
N SER A 259 21.78 3.68 -2.58
CA SER A 259 20.82 4.68 -2.09
C SER A 259 19.71 4.97 -3.11
N MET A 260 20.05 5.04 -4.41
CA MET A 260 19.06 5.25 -5.47
C MET A 260 18.14 4.05 -5.64
N LEU A 261 18.68 2.84 -5.56
CA LEU A 261 17.91 1.60 -5.68
C LEU A 261 16.90 1.48 -4.54
N GLU A 262 17.32 1.75 -3.30
CA GLU A 262 16.42 1.73 -2.15
C GLU A 262 15.33 2.81 -2.27
N SER A 263 15.67 4.02 -2.74
CA SER A 263 14.68 5.06 -3.01
C SER A 263 13.64 4.62 -4.07
N LEU A 264 14.11 4.08 -5.20
CA LEU A 264 13.23 3.57 -6.26
C LEU A 264 12.35 2.41 -5.76
N LYS A 265 12.91 1.52 -4.94
CA LYS A 265 12.18 0.42 -4.30
C LYS A 265 11.10 0.95 -3.35
N GLU A 266 11.40 1.97 -2.55
CA GLU A 266 10.42 2.63 -1.67
C GLU A 266 9.29 3.26 -2.50
N ARG A 267 9.60 3.92 -3.63
CA ARG A 267 8.58 4.50 -4.52
C ARG A 267 7.69 3.45 -5.17
N LEU A 268 8.27 2.34 -5.64
CA LEU A 268 7.49 1.21 -6.13
C LEU A 268 6.62 0.61 -5.02
N GLY A 269 7.14 0.52 -3.79
CA GLY A 269 6.38 0.19 -2.59
C GLY A 269 5.15 1.08 -2.43
N LYS A 270 5.32 2.40 -2.52
CA LYS A 270 4.22 3.38 -2.41
C LYS A 270 3.20 3.32 -3.54
N LEU A 271 3.57 2.87 -4.74
CA LEU A 271 2.64 2.64 -5.85
C LEU A 271 1.92 1.29 -5.71
N SER A 272 2.65 0.23 -5.38
CA SER A 272 2.12 -1.13 -5.23
C SER A 272 1.12 -1.28 -4.08
N ARG A 273 1.24 -0.47 -3.01
CA ARG A 273 0.42 -0.60 -1.81
C ARG A 273 -1.08 -0.46 -2.08
N TYR A 274 -1.47 0.25 -3.13
CA TYR A 274 -2.88 0.45 -3.48
C TYR A 274 -3.51 -0.84 -4.02
N TRP A 275 -2.77 -1.58 -4.85
CA TRP A 275 -3.22 -2.91 -5.29
C TRP A 275 -3.17 -3.93 -4.16
N ARG A 276 -2.13 -3.87 -3.30
CA ARG A 276 -2.08 -4.68 -2.07
C ARG A 276 -3.34 -4.44 -1.22
N ALA A 277 -3.67 -3.18 -0.94
CA ALA A 277 -4.84 -2.79 -0.16
C ALA A 277 -6.13 -3.35 -0.76
N ALA A 278 -6.27 -3.28 -2.08
CA ALA A 278 -7.44 -3.86 -2.75
C ALA A 278 -7.56 -5.38 -2.51
N LYS A 279 -6.46 -6.12 -2.61
CA LYS A 279 -6.43 -7.58 -2.35
C LYS A 279 -6.73 -7.91 -0.90
N ILE A 280 -6.10 -7.20 0.04
CA ILE A 280 -6.24 -7.47 1.48
C ILE A 280 -7.65 -7.14 1.96
N LEU A 281 -8.20 -5.99 1.57
CA LEU A 281 -9.56 -5.61 1.94
C LEU A 281 -10.59 -6.56 1.32
N THR A 282 -10.36 -7.03 0.08
CA THR A 282 -11.22 -8.04 -0.55
C THR A 282 -11.18 -9.38 0.19
N ALA A 283 -9.98 -9.86 0.57
CA ALA A 283 -9.84 -11.09 1.33
C ALA A 283 -10.49 -10.99 2.72
N PHE A 284 -10.34 -9.84 3.38
CA PHE A 284 -11.03 -9.55 4.64
C PHE A 284 -12.55 -9.58 4.50
N GLY A 285 -13.11 -8.93 3.47
CA GLY A 285 -14.54 -8.98 3.17
C GLY A 285 -15.06 -10.40 2.90
N ALA A 286 -14.28 -11.23 2.21
CA ALA A 286 -14.63 -12.63 1.98
C ALA A 286 -14.66 -13.46 3.29
N LEU A 287 -13.75 -13.20 4.22
CA LEU A 287 -13.76 -13.83 5.54
C LEU A 287 -14.96 -13.39 6.38
N VAL A 288 -15.27 -12.10 6.37
CA VAL A 288 -16.46 -11.54 7.05
C VAL A 288 -17.74 -12.19 6.54
N LEU A 289 -17.87 -12.37 5.23
CA LEU A 289 -18.98 -13.09 4.60
C LEU A 289 -19.05 -14.56 5.07
N THR A 290 -17.91 -15.25 5.05
CA THR A 290 -17.82 -16.66 5.44
C THR A 290 -18.18 -16.88 6.92
N GLN A 291 -17.85 -15.90 7.77
CA GLN A 291 -18.16 -15.94 9.21
C GLN A 291 -19.55 -15.41 9.56
N ASN A 292 -20.32 -14.95 8.55
CA ASN A 292 -21.63 -14.32 8.72
C ASN A 292 -21.55 -13.17 9.75
N THR A 293 -20.55 -12.31 9.55
CA THR A 293 -20.24 -11.13 10.35
C THR A 293 -20.62 -9.89 9.57
N THR A 294 -21.05 -8.82 10.24
CA THR A 294 -21.26 -7.51 9.61
C THR A 294 -20.14 -6.54 9.97
N ILE A 295 -19.91 -5.53 9.12
CA ILE A 295 -18.92 -4.47 9.39
C ILE A 295 -19.66 -3.14 9.49
N ASP A 296 -19.45 -2.43 10.59
CA ASP A 296 -19.97 -1.09 10.81
C ASP A 296 -18.82 -0.07 10.91
N ILE A 297 -19.08 1.17 10.51
CA ILE A 297 -18.14 2.29 10.66
C ILE A 297 -18.69 3.26 11.69
N LEU A 298 -17.86 3.57 12.70
CA LEU A 298 -18.16 4.59 13.69
C LEU A 298 -17.16 5.75 13.59
N PRO A 299 -17.55 6.90 13.01
CA PRO A 299 -16.72 8.10 13.07
C PRO A 299 -16.68 8.63 14.49
N LEU A 300 -15.47 8.84 15.02
CA LEU A 300 -15.27 9.50 16.30
C LEU A 300 -15.41 11.02 16.14
N PRO A 301 -16.01 11.71 17.15
CA PRO A 301 -16.21 13.16 17.09
C PRO A 301 -14.89 13.90 16.85
N SER A 302 -14.86 14.71 15.79
CA SER A 302 -13.69 15.51 15.43
C SER A 302 -13.93 17.00 15.70
N GLY A 303 -13.52 17.52 16.87
CA GLY A 303 -13.45 18.97 17.11
C GLY A 303 -12.10 19.55 16.67
N ARG A 304 -12.06 20.53 15.74
CA ARG A 304 -10.82 21.26 15.40
C ARG A 304 -10.29 21.96 16.66
N HIS A 305 -9.46 21.27 17.41
CA HIS A 305 -8.66 21.86 18.46
C HIS A 305 -7.22 21.81 17.97
N GLU A 306 -6.65 22.99 17.70
CA GLU A 306 -5.20 23.10 17.61
C GLU A 306 -4.65 22.52 18.91
N ILE A 307 -3.90 21.42 18.83
CA ILE A 307 -3.21 20.87 19.99
C ILE A 307 -1.97 21.76 20.18
N PRO A 308 -1.95 22.71 21.14
CA PRO A 308 -0.88 23.71 21.23
C PRO A 308 0.47 23.09 21.62
N ALA A 309 0.45 21.84 22.11
CA ALA A 309 1.64 21.06 22.45
C ALA A 309 2.37 20.51 21.21
N MET A 310 1.67 20.29 20.09
CA MET A 310 2.26 19.76 18.85
C MET A 310 2.94 20.88 18.03
N SER A 311 2.40 22.09 18.02
CA SER A 311 2.98 23.24 17.30
C SER A 311 4.33 23.72 17.87
N LYS A 312 4.64 23.37 19.12
CA LYS A 312 5.91 23.69 19.78
C LYS A 312 7.00 22.61 19.61
N ARG A 313 6.67 21.42 19.10
CA ARG A 313 7.63 20.32 18.94
C ARG A 313 8.19 20.18 17.53
N THR A 314 7.54 20.76 16.51
CA THR A 314 8.02 20.79 15.11
C THR A 314 9.05 21.88 14.81
N LEU A 315 9.38 22.74 15.80
CA LEU A 315 10.45 23.72 15.72
C LEU A 315 11.53 23.40 16.77
N LYS A 316 12.23 22.27 16.61
CA LYS A 316 13.59 22.07 17.09
C LYS A 316 14.33 21.10 16.18
#